data_AF-A0A2G2DGX2-F1
#
_entry.id   AF-A0A2G2DGX2-F1
#
_cell.length_a   1.000
_cell.length_b   1.000
_cell.length_c   1.000
_cell.angle_alpha   90.00
_cell.angle_beta   90.00
_cell.angle_gamma   90.00
#
_symmetry.space_group_name_H-M   'P 1'
#
loop_
_entity.id
_entity.type
_entity.pdbx_description
1 polymer ?
#
loop_
_entity_poly.entity_id
_entity_poly.type
_entity_poly.pdbx_seq_one_letter_code
_entity_poly.pdbx_strand_id
1 'polypeptide(L)'
;MYKLVTLLFLIIAFSSSSQERATLKRLQRDKEICKAFAEKSIQEITDGVLLVRLNFRQKQIDYLTNLKDTVSANRIRAKALATNQKITNAFTQHFDFCTVYFFKMSDSRYLSQQQFDSIPFYDHTLNEVDGQLLKSDNYLIGEFNKVKQDTSYYYANDRIDEHDKNNAKTKVYYGGTKNGREAFVIMDRKFQQIQKPFPYFSTLPSVISEGARYKKAIESINLKLHSYSSPFETKEEKKVEVEKKEE
;
A
#
# COMPACT_ATOMS: atom_id res chain seq x y z
N MET A 1 39.51 -39.89 25.97
CA MET A 1 38.87 -38.58 26.22
C MET A 1 38.92 -37.62 25.03
N TYR A 2 40.08 -37.35 24.42
CA TYR A 2 40.18 -36.39 23.29
C TYR A 2 39.35 -36.73 22.03
N LYS A 3 39.09 -38.02 21.74
CA LYS A 3 38.23 -38.46 20.61
C LYS A 3 36.73 -38.17 20.81
N LEU A 4 36.26 -38.09 22.07
CA LEU A 4 34.85 -37.79 22.37
C LEU A 4 34.58 -36.28 22.28
N VAL A 5 35.55 -35.46 22.67
CA VAL A 5 35.49 -33.98 22.62
C VAL A 5 35.55 -33.47 21.17
N THR A 6 36.34 -34.11 20.30
CA THR A 6 36.41 -33.76 18.87
C THR A 6 35.12 -34.11 18.11
N LEU A 7 34.44 -35.20 18.47
CA LEU A 7 33.15 -35.56 17.87
C LEU A 7 32.05 -34.56 18.27
N LEU A 8 32.06 -34.06 19.50
CA LEU A 8 31.09 -33.08 19.98
C LEU A 8 31.25 -31.71 19.27
N PHE A 9 32.49 -31.30 18.97
CA PHE A 9 32.76 -30.07 18.21
C PHE A 9 32.30 -30.14 16.75
N LEU A 10 32.36 -31.32 16.12
CA LEU A 10 31.91 -31.52 14.74
C LEU A 10 30.38 -31.40 14.61
N ILE A 11 29.61 -31.89 15.58
CA ILE A 11 28.13 -31.83 15.55
C ILE A 11 27.62 -30.39 15.70
N ILE A 12 28.31 -29.55 16.49
CA ILE A 12 27.92 -28.14 16.70
C ILE A 12 28.12 -27.30 15.42
N ALA A 13 29.19 -27.55 14.64
CA ALA A 13 29.47 -26.80 13.41
C ALA A 13 28.45 -27.09 12.28
N PHE A 14 27.95 -28.32 12.16
CA PHE A 14 26.93 -28.67 11.15
C PHE A 14 25.57 -28.04 11.44
N SER A 15 25.20 -27.89 12.71
CA SER A 15 23.89 -27.39 13.15
C SER A 15 23.66 -25.93 12.70
N SER A 16 24.67 -25.07 12.87
CA SER A 16 24.61 -23.64 12.53
C SER A 16 24.45 -23.39 11.03
N SER A 17 25.14 -24.19 10.20
CA SER A 17 25.05 -24.08 8.73
C SER A 17 23.68 -24.46 8.15
N SER A 18 22.92 -25.32 8.84
CA SER A 18 21.56 -25.71 8.39
C SER A 18 20.52 -24.62 8.66
N GLN A 19 20.64 -23.92 9.79
CA GLN A 19 19.74 -22.81 10.16
C GLN A 19 19.91 -21.61 9.23
N GLU A 20 21.15 -21.29 8.86
CA GLU A 20 21.45 -20.23 7.90
C GLU A 20 20.88 -20.53 6.51
N ARG A 21 21.06 -21.76 6.00
CA ARG A 21 20.48 -22.21 4.72
C ARG A 21 18.95 -22.20 4.73
N ALA A 22 18.32 -22.63 5.82
CA ALA A 22 16.86 -22.58 5.96
C ALA A 22 16.33 -21.14 5.95
N THR A 23 17.04 -20.22 6.62
CA THR A 23 16.71 -18.79 6.64
C THR A 23 16.85 -18.18 5.25
N LEU A 24 17.94 -18.44 4.54
CA LEU A 24 18.14 -17.97 3.16
C LEU A 24 17.06 -18.48 2.20
N LYS A 25 16.71 -19.76 2.27
CA LYS A 25 15.61 -20.33 1.46
C LYS A 25 14.27 -19.66 1.74
N ARG A 26 14.00 -19.33 3.01
CA ARG A 26 12.79 -18.59 3.40
C ARG A 26 12.79 -17.19 2.81
N LEU A 27 13.89 -16.45 2.96
CA LEU A 27 14.02 -15.09 2.39
C LEU A 27 13.87 -15.08 0.87
N GLN A 28 14.44 -16.07 0.18
CA GLN A 28 14.26 -16.24 -1.27
C GLN A 28 12.79 -16.47 -1.62
N ARG A 29 12.10 -17.39 -0.91
CA ARG A 29 10.68 -17.65 -1.12
C ARG A 29 9.83 -16.40 -0.88
N ASP A 30 10.08 -15.68 0.21
CA ASP A 30 9.35 -14.45 0.56
C ASP A 30 9.56 -13.38 -0.52
N LYS A 31 10.78 -13.26 -1.06
CA LYS A 31 11.09 -12.36 -2.19
C LYS A 31 10.32 -12.73 -3.46
N GLU A 32 10.26 -14.01 -3.82
CA GLU A 32 9.50 -14.48 -4.99
C GLU A 32 7.99 -14.26 -4.82
N ILE A 33 7.45 -14.50 -3.62
CA ILE A 33 6.04 -14.21 -3.31
C ILE A 33 5.75 -12.71 -3.46
N CYS A 34 6.60 -11.85 -2.88
CA CYS A 34 6.44 -10.40 -3.01
C CYS A 34 6.55 -9.94 -4.46
N LYS A 35 7.46 -10.53 -5.25
CA LYS A 35 7.61 -10.25 -6.68
C LYS A 35 6.35 -10.64 -7.45
N ALA A 36 5.88 -11.89 -7.31
CA ALA A 36 4.66 -12.34 -7.98
C ALA A 36 3.43 -11.49 -7.60
N PHE A 37 3.32 -11.10 -6.33
CA PHE A 37 2.28 -10.19 -5.89
C PHE A 37 2.39 -8.80 -6.54
N ALA A 38 3.61 -8.25 -6.64
CA ALA A 38 3.84 -6.95 -7.28
C ALA A 38 3.56 -6.98 -8.79
N GLU A 39 3.92 -8.07 -9.48
CA GLU A 39 3.60 -8.31 -10.89
C GLU A 39 2.08 -8.37 -11.10
N LYS A 40 1.38 -9.13 -10.26
CA LYS A 40 -0.07 -9.16 -10.28
C LYS A 40 -0.68 -7.78 -9.99
N SER A 41 -0.14 -7.06 -9.01
CA SER A 41 -0.66 -5.74 -8.62
C SER A 41 -0.50 -4.70 -9.73
N ILE A 42 0.62 -4.71 -10.46
CA ILE A 42 0.81 -3.78 -11.58
C ILE A 42 -0.15 -4.12 -12.72
N GLN A 43 -0.36 -5.40 -13.03
CA GLN A 43 -1.38 -5.82 -14.01
C GLN A 43 -2.79 -5.39 -13.60
N GLU A 44 -3.15 -5.58 -12.32
CA GLU A 44 -4.47 -5.18 -11.78
C GLU A 44 -4.71 -3.67 -11.91
N ILE A 45 -3.68 -2.82 -11.82
CA ILE A 45 -3.86 -1.36 -11.88
C ILE A 45 -3.69 -0.79 -13.29
N THR A 46 -2.89 -1.40 -14.18
CA THR A 46 -2.71 -0.92 -15.56
C THR A 46 -4.03 -0.92 -16.34
N ASP A 47 -4.77 -2.03 -16.28
CA ASP A 47 -6.08 -2.17 -16.93
C ASP A 47 -7.26 -1.86 -15.99
N GLY A 48 -6.95 -1.34 -14.81
CA GLY A 48 -7.88 -1.20 -13.71
C GLY A 48 -8.07 0.23 -13.24
N VAL A 49 -8.45 0.33 -11.97
CA VAL A 49 -8.81 1.59 -11.34
C VAL A 49 -8.01 1.79 -10.05
N LEU A 50 -7.52 3.01 -9.85
CA LEU A 50 -7.07 3.46 -8.54
C LEU A 50 -8.20 4.19 -7.81
N LEU A 51 -8.72 3.57 -6.73
CA LEU A 51 -9.72 4.18 -5.86
C LEU A 51 -9.04 4.99 -4.77
N VAL A 52 -9.12 6.32 -4.87
CA VAL A 52 -8.49 7.24 -3.93
C VAL A 52 -9.45 7.62 -2.80
N ARG A 53 -9.07 7.29 -1.58
CA ARG A 53 -9.84 7.56 -0.38
C ARG A 53 -9.65 9.00 0.09
N LEU A 54 -10.73 9.77 0.15
CA LEU A 54 -10.76 11.17 0.58
C LEU A 54 -11.30 11.32 2.01
N ASN A 55 -10.70 12.23 2.79
CA ASN A 55 -11.10 12.48 4.17
C ASN A 55 -11.93 13.77 4.30
N PHE A 56 -13.25 13.63 4.34
CA PHE A 56 -14.18 14.74 4.55
C PHE A 56 -14.34 15.15 6.03
N ARG A 57 -13.63 14.47 6.95
CA ARG A 57 -13.71 14.68 8.41
C ARG A 57 -15.12 14.53 8.99
N GLN A 58 -15.94 13.66 8.40
CA GLN A 58 -17.36 13.48 8.76
C GLN A 58 -17.56 13.30 10.27
N LYS A 59 -16.82 12.39 10.92
CA LYS A 59 -16.91 12.17 12.38
C LYS A 59 -16.72 13.44 13.22
N GLN A 60 -15.80 14.32 12.82
CA GLN A 60 -15.55 15.57 13.52
C GLN A 60 -16.67 16.58 13.27
N ILE A 61 -17.17 16.64 12.04
CA ILE A 61 -18.30 17.48 11.65
C ILE A 61 -19.56 17.06 12.41
N ASP A 62 -19.84 15.76 12.48
CA ASP A 62 -20.98 15.19 13.20
C ASP A 62 -20.91 15.54 14.69
N TYR A 63 -19.72 15.36 15.30
CA TYR A 63 -19.49 15.72 16.70
C TYR A 63 -19.80 17.20 16.98
N LEU A 64 -19.25 18.12 16.18
CA LEU A 64 -19.50 19.56 16.34
C LEU A 64 -20.96 19.94 16.08
N THR A 65 -21.59 19.29 15.10
CA THR A 65 -23.00 19.49 14.77
C THR A 65 -23.90 19.07 15.93
N ASN A 66 -23.60 17.93 16.56
CA ASN A 66 -24.33 17.44 17.74
C ASN A 66 -24.18 18.37 18.95
N LEU A 67 -23.05 19.08 19.06
CA LEU A 67 -22.84 20.15 20.05
C LEU A 67 -23.50 21.48 19.67
N LYS A 68 -24.20 21.55 18.53
CA LYS A 68 -24.77 22.77 17.94
C LYS A 68 -23.73 23.85 17.59
N ASP A 69 -22.44 23.49 17.51
CA ASP A 69 -21.37 24.37 17.03
C ASP A 69 -21.29 24.32 15.49
N THR A 70 -22.27 24.95 14.85
CA THR A 70 -22.40 24.98 13.38
C THR A 70 -21.28 25.75 12.71
N VAL A 71 -20.72 26.78 13.37
CA VAL A 71 -19.63 27.61 12.84
C VAL A 71 -18.36 26.79 12.70
N SER A 72 -17.95 26.07 13.75
CA SER A 72 -16.78 25.20 13.68
C SER A 72 -17.00 24.05 12.70
N ALA A 73 -18.19 23.44 12.68
CA ALA A 73 -18.52 22.37 11.75
C ALA A 73 -18.38 22.83 10.28
N ASN A 74 -18.92 24.01 9.95
CA ASN A 74 -18.83 24.60 8.60
C ASN A 74 -17.38 24.92 8.22
N ARG A 75 -16.58 25.44 9.16
CA ARG A 75 -15.15 25.71 8.93
C ARG A 75 -14.38 24.43 8.64
N ILE A 76 -14.63 23.35 9.39
CA ILE A 76 -13.99 22.04 9.14
C ILE A 76 -14.41 21.47 7.79
N ARG A 77 -15.70 21.58 7.43
CA ARG A 77 -16.22 21.14 6.13
C ARG A 77 -15.54 21.87 4.97
N ALA A 78 -15.49 23.20 5.02
CA ALA A 78 -14.84 24.01 3.99
C ALA A 78 -13.36 23.68 3.84
N LYS A 79 -12.65 23.49 4.96
CA LYS A 79 -11.24 23.09 4.94
C LYS A 79 -11.04 21.70 4.32
N ALA A 80 -11.85 20.71 4.72
CA ALA A 80 -11.76 19.36 4.18
C ALA A 80 -12.05 19.33 2.67
N LEU A 81 -13.05 20.09 2.21
CA LEU A 81 -13.35 20.24 0.79
C LEU A 81 -12.18 20.87 0.02
N ALA A 82 -11.62 21.97 0.53
CA ALA A 82 -10.49 22.64 -0.10
C ALA A 82 -9.24 21.74 -0.17
N THR A 83 -8.99 20.93 0.87
CA THR A 83 -7.91 19.92 0.85
C THR A 83 -8.19 18.84 -0.19
N ASN A 84 -9.41 18.29 -0.24
CA ASN A 84 -9.78 17.25 -1.22
C ASN A 84 -9.70 17.76 -2.66
N GLN A 85 -10.10 19.00 -2.94
CA GLN A 85 -9.94 19.62 -4.26
C GLN A 85 -8.46 19.72 -4.68
N LYS A 86 -7.54 20.03 -3.75
CA LYS A 86 -6.10 20.03 -4.06
C LYS A 86 -5.60 18.62 -4.39
N ILE A 87 -6.13 17.60 -3.72
CA ILE A 87 -5.81 16.21 -4.00
C ILE A 87 -6.32 15.83 -5.39
N THR A 88 -7.60 16.03 -5.69
CA THR A 88 -8.17 15.65 -6.98
C THR A 88 -7.50 16.39 -8.13
N ASN A 89 -7.25 17.69 -7.99
CA ASN A 89 -6.51 18.47 -8.99
C ASN A 89 -5.09 17.94 -9.24
N ALA A 90 -4.39 17.48 -8.21
CA ALA A 90 -3.07 16.88 -8.37
C ALA A 90 -3.13 15.60 -9.22
N PHE A 91 -4.17 14.77 -9.04
CA PHE A 91 -4.40 13.62 -9.92
C PHE A 91 -4.73 14.05 -11.34
N THR A 92 -5.67 14.98 -11.54
CA THR A 92 -6.06 15.47 -12.88
C THR A 92 -4.87 15.96 -13.70
N GLN A 93 -3.93 16.65 -13.05
CA GLN A 93 -2.83 17.33 -13.75
C GLN A 93 -1.56 16.50 -13.88
N HIS A 94 -1.37 15.48 -13.04
CA HIS A 94 -0.06 14.83 -12.87
C HIS A 94 -0.10 13.31 -12.77
N PHE A 95 -1.27 12.70 -12.95
CA PHE A 95 -1.43 11.25 -12.89
C PHE A 95 -2.16 10.74 -14.13
N ASP A 96 -1.48 9.92 -14.91
CA ASP A 96 -1.96 9.36 -16.18
C ASP A 96 -1.75 7.83 -16.28
N PHE A 97 -1.27 7.20 -15.20
CA PHE A 97 -0.96 5.77 -15.20
C PHE A 97 -2.20 4.87 -15.35
N CYS A 98 -3.32 5.22 -14.73
CA CYS A 98 -4.57 4.45 -14.79
C CYS A 98 -5.78 5.35 -14.50
N THR A 99 -6.99 4.79 -14.64
CA THR A 99 -8.23 5.49 -14.29
C THR A 99 -8.30 5.72 -12.79
N VAL A 100 -8.71 6.92 -12.37
CA VAL A 100 -8.82 7.31 -10.96
C VAL A 100 -10.24 7.71 -10.62
N TYR A 101 -10.78 7.13 -9.57
CA TYR A 101 -12.01 7.59 -8.92
C TYR A 101 -11.77 7.83 -7.45
N PHE A 102 -12.64 8.65 -6.85
CA PHE A 102 -12.53 9.01 -5.44
C PHE A 102 -13.73 8.50 -4.66
N PHE A 103 -13.53 8.22 -3.37
CA PHE A 103 -14.62 7.84 -2.46
C PHE A 103 -14.34 8.34 -1.05
N LYS A 104 -15.37 8.42 -0.19
CA LYS A 104 -15.21 8.93 1.17
C LYS A 104 -14.60 7.88 2.08
N MET A 105 -13.76 8.35 3.00
CA MET A 105 -13.17 7.49 4.04
C MET A 105 -14.22 6.74 4.88
N SER A 106 -15.38 7.35 5.14
CA SER A 106 -16.50 6.73 5.85
C SER A 106 -17.02 5.45 5.19
N ASP A 107 -16.84 5.33 3.87
CA ASP A 107 -17.48 4.31 3.05
C ASP A 107 -16.56 3.10 2.84
N SER A 108 -15.37 3.11 3.48
CA SER A 108 -14.37 2.03 3.40
C SER A 108 -14.95 0.66 3.78
N ARG A 109 -15.91 0.60 4.70
CA ARG A 109 -16.56 -0.64 5.12
C ARG A 109 -17.33 -1.27 3.95
N TYR A 110 -18.13 -0.48 3.24
CA TYR A 110 -18.89 -0.94 2.08
C TYR A 110 -17.94 -1.44 0.99
N LEU A 111 -16.82 -0.74 0.76
CA LEU A 111 -15.83 -1.16 -0.22
C LEU A 111 -15.19 -2.52 0.15
N SER A 112 -14.85 -2.71 1.43
CA SER A 112 -14.30 -3.99 1.91
C SER A 112 -15.29 -5.16 1.84
N GLN A 113 -16.59 -4.86 1.81
CA GLN A 113 -17.69 -5.83 1.71
C GLN A 113 -18.22 -5.97 0.28
N GLN A 114 -17.56 -5.34 -0.70
CA GLN A 114 -17.97 -5.34 -2.12
C GLN A 114 -19.39 -4.80 -2.35
N GLN A 115 -19.86 -3.91 -1.48
CA GLN A 115 -21.17 -3.26 -1.59
C GLN A 115 -21.05 -1.96 -2.39
N PHE A 116 -20.67 -2.06 -3.67
CA PHE A 116 -20.38 -0.90 -4.52
C PHE A 116 -21.59 0.03 -4.72
N ASP A 117 -22.80 -0.52 -4.77
CA ASP A 117 -24.05 0.25 -4.90
C ASP A 117 -24.32 1.18 -3.71
N SER A 118 -23.67 0.92 -2.57
CA SER A 118 -23.78 1.73 -1.35
C SER A 118 -22.71 2.82 -1.25
N ILE A 119 -21.87 3.00 -2.29
CA ILE A 119 -20.74 3.93 -2.27
C ILE A 119 -20.93 4.96 -3.38
N PRO A 120 -21.09 6.24 -3.02
CA PRO A 120 -20.93 7.32 -3.97
C PRO A 120 -19.47 7.41 -4.39
N PHE A 121 -19.21 7.21 -5.68
CA PHE A 121 -17.91 7.46 -6.28
C PHE A 121 -17.89 8.83 -6.93
N TYR A 122 -16.70 9.43 -7.00
CA TYR A 122 -16.52 10.77 -7.51
C TYR A 122 -15.47 10.81 -8.60
N ASP A 123 -15.67 11.69 -9.58
CA ASP A 123 -14.63 12.07 -10.54
C ASP A 123 -13.63 13.08 -9.94
N HIS A 124 -12.71 13.56 -10.77
CA HIS A 124 -11.69 14.53 -10.40
C HIS A 124 -12.23 15.93 -10.09
N THR A 125 -13.46 16.24 -10.49
CA THR A 125 -14.18 17.47 -10.15
C THR A 125 -15.04 17.34 -8.90
N LEU A 126 -15.01 16.17 -8.24
CA LEU A 126 -15.85 15.80 -7.10
C LEU A 126 -17.35 15.70 -7.42
N ASN A 127 -17.70 15.46 -8.70
CA ASN A 127 -19.06 15.12 -9.08
C ASN A 127 -19.28 13.61 -8.92
N GLU A 128 -20.48 13.21 -8.48
CA GLU A 128 -20.82 11.80 -8.32
C GLU A 128 -20.90 11.10 -9.67
N VAL A 129 -20.35 9.88 -9.74
CA VAL A 129 -20.37 9.01 -10.91
C VAL A 129 -21.00 7.67 -10.56
N ASP A 130 -21.56 7.00 -11.57
CA ASP A 130 -22.20 5.70 -11.37
C ASP A 130 -21.17 4.65 -10.93
N GLY A 131 -21.39 4.06 -9.75
CA GLY A 131 -20.58 2.99 -9.19
C GLY A 131 -20.57 1.70 -10.02
N GLN A 132 -21.52 1.54 -10.97
CA GLN A 132 -21.50 0.42 -11.91
C GLN A 132 -20.26 0.42 -12.82
N LEU A 133 -19.58 1.57 -12.98
CA LEU A 133 -18.30 1.68 -13.70
C LEU A 133 -17.17 0.90 -12.99
N LEU A 134 -17.35 0.53 -11.73
CA LEU A 134 -16.35 -0.13 -10.88
C LEU A 134 -16.60 -1.62 -10.67
N LYS A 135 -17.46 -2.23 -11.49
CA LYS A 135 -17.78 -3.68 -11.41
C LYS A 135 -16.60 -4.61 -11.73
N SER A 136 -15.39 -4.09 -11.92
CA SER A 136 -14.19 -4.91 -12.09
C SER A 136 -13.54 -5.21 -10.73
N ASP A 137 -13.02 -6.44 -10.59
CA ASP A 137 -12.18 -6.83 -9.46
C ASP A 137 -10.78 -6.18 -9.49
N ASN A 138 -10.51 -5.37 -10.53
CA ASN A 138 -9.21 -4.82 -10.87
C ASN A 138 -9.09 -3.39 -10.32
N TYR A 139 -9.00 -3.29 -8.99
CA TYR A 139 -8.73 -2.01 -8.35
C TYR A 139 -7.75 -2.10 -7.18
N LEU A 140 -6.98 -1.04 -7.03
CA LEU A 140 -6.18 -0.77 -5.84
C LEU A 140 -6.71 0.46 -5.11
N ILE A 141 -6.31 0.63 -3.86
CA ILE A 141 -6.78 1.72 -3.01
C ILE A 141 -5.62 2.68 -2.72
N GLY A 142 -5.81 3.96 -3.01
CA GLY A 142 -4.86 5.03 -2.70
C GLY A 142 -5.30 5.88 -1.50
N GLU A 143 -4.39 6.33 -0.66
CA GLU A 143 -4.69 7.29 0.42
C GLU A 143 -3.48 8.14 0.80
N PHE A 144 -3.71 9.41 1.17
CA PHE A 144 -2.73 10.19 1.94
C PHE A 144 -2.76 9.82 3.43
N ASN A 145 -1.78 9.04 3.87
CA ASN A 145 -1.67 8.56 5.25
C ASN A 145 -0.20 8.33 5.64
N LYS A 146 0.03 7.86 6.88
CA LYS A 146 1.35 7.43 7.31
C LYS A 146 1.69 6.08 6.69
N VAL A 147 2.89 5.97 6.14
CA VAL A 147 3.43 4.68 5.67
C VAL A 147 3.57 3.72 6.85
N LYS A 148 2.95 2.54 6.74
CA LYS A 148 3.18 1.43 7.67
C LYS A 148 4.58 0.89 7.46
N GLN A 149 5.28 0.58 8.54
CA GLN A 149 6.62 0.00 8.46
C GLN A 149 6.57 -1.33 7.70
N ASP A 150 7.42 -1.48 6.68
CA ASP A 150 7.64 -2.74 6.00
C ASP A 150 8.35 -3.69 6.97
N THR A 151 7.60 -4.64 7.54
CA THR A 151 8.12 -5.58 8.55
C THR A 151 8.71 -6.84 7.92
N SER A 152 8.65 -6.99 6.59
CA SER A 152 9.11 -8.20 5.89
C SER A 152 10.64 -8.40 5.94
N TYR A 153 11.40 -7.30 6.02
CA TYR A 153 12.87 -7.31 6.11
C TYR A 153 13.45 -7.47 7.53
N TYR A 154 12.65 -7.37 8.60
CA TYR A 154 13.15 -7.24 9.97
C TYR A 154 12.94 -8.48 10.86
N TYR A 155 12.68 -9.66 10.27
CA TYR A 155 12.65 -10.90 11.05
C TYR A 155 14.08 -11.23 11.52
N ALA A 156 14.42 -10.79 12.74
CA ALA A 156 15.77 -10.90 13.28
C ALA A 156 16.00 -12.18 14.07
N ASN A 157 14.96 -12.78 14.68
CA ASN A 157 14.86 -14.13 15.25
C ASN A 157 13.58 -14.27 16.12
N ASP A 158 13.17 -15.51 16.43
CA ASP A 158 12.29 -15.78 17.56
C ASP A 158 13.10 -15.56 18.86
N ARG A 159 12.62 -14.73 19.81
CA ARG A 159 13.13 -14.76 21.19
C ARG A 159 12.22 -15.63 22.04
N ILE A 160 12.83 -16.38 22.94
CA ILE A 160 12.09 -17.03 24.03
C ILE A 160 11.64 -15.93 24.99
N ASP A 161 10.33 -15.71 25.07
CA ASP A 161 9.75 -14.87 26.10
C ASP A 161 9.59 -15.74 27.35
N GLU A 162 10.54 -15.61 28.29
CA GLU A 162 10.56 -16.41 29.52
C GLU A 162 9.36 -16.13 30.45
N HIS A 163 8.56 -15.10 30.15
CA HIS A 163 7.37 -14.73 30.93
C HIS A 163 6.04 -15.23 30.33
N ASP A 164 6.01 -15.70 29.07
CA ASP A 164 4.80 -16.26 28.45
C ASP A 164 4.81 -17.80 28.51
N LYS A 165 4.09 -18.34 29.50
CA LYS A 165 3.97 -19.80 29.71
C LYS A 165 3.21 -20.52 28.58
N ASN A 166 2.53 -19.80 27.70
CA ASN A 166 1.69 -20.37 26.64
C ASN A 166 2.20 -20.12 25.22
N ASN A 167 3.18 -19.23 25.02
CA ASN A 167 3.86 -19.03 23.74
C ASN A 167 5.27 -18.45 23.93
N ALA A 168 6.23 -19.34 24.14
CA ALA A 168 7.64 -19.03 24.34
C ALA A 168 8.37 -18.50 23.08
N LYS A 169 7.69 -17.86 22.12
CA LYS A 169 8.30 -17.31 20.90
C LYS A 169 7.69 -15.96 20.55
N THR A 170 8.32 -14.88 20.99
CA THR A 170 7.99 -13.54 20.53
C THR A 170 8.86 -13.14 19.34
N LYS A 171 8.23 -12.64 18.28
CA LYS A 171 8.92 -12.09 17.10
C LYS A 171 9.52 -10.74 17.50
N VAL A 172 10.85 -10.63 17.52
CA VAL A 172 11.53 -9.38 17.86
C VAL A 172 11.95 -8.64 16.60
N TYR A 173 11.42 -7.43 16.42
CA TYR A 173 11.74 -6.53 15.32
C TYR A 173 12.76 -5.49 15.82
N TYR A 174 13.94 -5.42 15.19
CA TYR A 174 14.92 -4.37 15.46
C TYR A 174 14.66 -3.16 14.56
N GLY A 175 14.23 -2.03 15.16
CA GLY A 175 14.38 -0.69 14.57
C GLY A 175 13.08 0.08 14.31
N GLY A 176 13.02 1.31 14.85
CA GLY A 176 12.16 2.38 14.34
C GLY A 176 11.00 2.79 15.26
N THR A 177 10.99 4.06 15.67
CA THR A 177 9.85 4.70 16.33
C THR A 177 8.56 4.56 15.53
N LYS A 178 7.41 4.41 16.21
CA LYS A 178 6.03 4.30 15.67
C LYS A 178 5.55 5.51 14.82
N ASN A 179 6.46 6.34 14.31
CA ASN A 179 6.21 7.58 13.60
C ASN A 179 6.33 7.36 12.09
N GLY A 180 5.36 6.68 11.49
CA GLY A 180 5.27 6.56 10.03
C GLY A 180 5.27 7.95 9.38
N ARG A 181 6.03 8.10 8.27
CA ARG A 181 6.08 9.36 7.51
C ARG A 181 4.78 9.53 6.73
N GLU A 182 4.29 10.76 6.61
CA GLU A 182 3.15 11.07 5.74
C GLU A 182 3.54 10.83 4.27
N ALA A 183 2.65 10.17 3.54
CA ALA A 183 2.84 9.79 2.15
C ALA A 183 1.49 9.61 1.45
N PHE A 184 1.51 9.58 0.13
CA PHE A 184 0.50 8.83 -0.62
C PHE A 184 0.88 7.36 -0.59
N VAL A 185 -0.07 6.48 -0.27
CA VAL A 185 0.14 5.04 -0.09
C VAL A 185 -0.89 4.27 -0.91
N ILE A 186 -0.43 3.22 -1.59
CA ILE A 186 -1.24 2.27 -2.36
C ILE A 186 -1.40 0.98 -1.54
N MET A 187 -2.63 0.47 -1.52
CA MET A 187 -3.07 -0.67 -0.75
C MET A 187 -3.84 -1.65 -1.65
N ASP A 188 -3.90 -2.90 -1.22
CA ASP A 188 -4.79 -3.89 -1.79
C ASP A 188 -6.26 -3.64 -1.39
N ARG A 189 -7.16 -4.46 -1.93
CA ARG A 189 -8.60 -4.43 -1.66
C ARG A 189 -8.98 -4.70 -0.20
N LYS A 190 -8.04 -5.22 0.61
CA LYS A 190 -8.19 -5.47 2.05
C LYS A 190 -7.60 -4.34 2.90
N PHE A 191 -7.30 -3.18 2.30
CA PHE A 191 -6.66 -2.03 2.94
C PHE A 191 -5.31 -2.37 3.58
N GLN A 192 -4.61 -3.38 3.05
CA GLN A 192 -3.25 -3.69 3.42
C GLN A 192 -2.29 -2.97 2.48
N GLN A 193 -1.32 -2.28 3.07
CA GLN A 193 -0.28 -1.60 2.30
C GLN A 193 0.53 -2.65 1.53
N ILE A 194 0.61 -2.46 0.21
CA ILE A 194 1.44 -3.29 -0.65
C ILE A 194 2.92 -3.09 -0.28
N GLN A 195 3.74 -4.10 -0.48
CA GLN A 195 5.18 -4.04 -0.17
C GLN A 195 6.03 -4.01 -1.44
N LYS A 196 7.34 -3.80 -1.25
CA LYS A 196 8.31 -3.94 -2.35
C LYS A 196 8.18 -5.33 -2.99
N PRO A 197 8.45 -5.45 -4.30
CA PRO A 197 9.06 -4.45 -5.19
C PRO A 197 8.09 -3.44 -5.83
N PHE A 198 6.78 -3.57 -5.63
CA PHE A 198 5.80 -2.62 -6.18
C PHE A 198 6.04 -1.19 -5.65
N PRO A 199 5.88 -0.14 -6.48
CA PRO A 199 6.00 1.25 -6.03
C PRO A 199 4.76 1.66 -5.22
N TYR A 200 4.69 1.26 -3.95
CA TYR A 200 3.48 1.42 -3.13
C TYR A 200 3.34 2.78 -2.44
N PHE A 201 4.32 3.68 -2.49
CA PHE A 201 4.20 4.98 -1.83
C PHE A 201 5.09 6.10 -2.39
N SER A 202 4.68 7.33 -2.09
CA SER A 202 5.45 8.56 -2.30
C SER A 202 5.32 9.50 -1.11
N THR A 203 6.44 9.90 -0.53
CA THR A 203 6.50 10.79 0.65
C THR A 203 5.79 12.12 0.38
N LEU A 204 5.11 12.63 1.41
CA LEU A 204 4.44 13.93 1.40
C LEU A 204 5.34 14.99 2.08
N PRO A 205 6.08 15.85 1.34
CA PRO A 205 7.10 16.72 1.92
C PRO A 205 6.50 17.73 2.91
N SER A 206 7.04 17.91 4.12
CA SER A 206 6.38 18.74 5.14
C SER A 206 6.60 20.25 5.03
N VAL A 207 7.57 20.71 4.24
CA VAL A 207 8.09 22.11 4.26
C VAL A 207 7.54 22.96 3.11
N ILE A 208 6.53 22.50 2.38
CA ILE A 208 5.96 23.22 1.22
C ILE A 208 4.44 23.38 1.35
N SER A 209 3.85 24.25 0.54
CA SER A 209 2.39 24.50 0.55
C SER A 209 1.60 23.21 0.27
N GLU A 210 0.45 23.05 0.92
CA GLU A 210 -0.34 21.82 0.88
C GLU A 210 -0.61 21.30 -0.55
N GLY A 211 -0.98 22.19 -1.49
CA GLY A 211 -1.18 21.81 -2.90
C GLY A 211 0.11 21.30 -3.56
N ALA A 212 1.24 21.96 -3.32
CA ALA A 212 2.54 21.52 -3.83
C ALA A 212 2.99 20.18 -3.23
N ARG A 213 2.59 19.88 -1.98
CA ARG A 213 2.84 18.57 -1.35
C ARG A 213 2.14 17.45 -2.11
N TYR A 214 0.85 17.62 -2.38
CA TYR A 214 0.05 16.64 -3.12
C TYR A 214 0.57 16.48 -4.55
N LYS A 215 0.81 17.58 -5.26
CA LYS A 215 1.44 17.56 -6.59
C LYS A 215 2.71 16.70 -6.60
N LYS A 216 3.69 16.98 -5.74
CA LYS A 216 4.96 16.25 -5.71
C LYS A 216 4.79 14.76 -5.39
N ALA A 217 3.87 14.43 -4.49
CA ALA A 217 3.59 13.03 -4.17
C ALA A 217 3.02 12.31 -5.40
N ILE A 218 2.02 12.92 -6.06
CA ILE A 218 1.36 12.35 -7.23
C ILE A 218 2.31 12.23 -8.43
N GLU A 219 3.11 13.27 -8.74
CA GLU A 219 4.16 13.17 -9.77
C GLU A 219 5.15 12.03 -9.46
N SER A 220 5.58 11.92 -8.20
CA SER A 220 6.54 10.90 -7.79
C SER A 220 5.98 9.48 -7.91
N ILE A 221 4.72 9.25 -7.52
CA ILE A 221 4.14 7.90 -7.61
C ILE A 221 3.83 7.53 -9.07
N ASN A 222 3.34 8.49 -9.87
CA ASN A 222 3.07 8.29 -11.29
C ASN A 222 4.33 7.86 -12.05
N LEU A 223 5.43 8.59 -11.86
CA LEU A 223 6.73 8.27 -12.46
C LEU A 223 7.24 6.88 -12.03
N LYS A 224 7.06 6.51 -10.76
CA LYS A 224 7.48 5.19 -10.27
C LYS A 224 6.65 4.05 -10.85
N LEU A 225 5.34 4.25 -11.04
CA LEU A 225 4.45 3.25 -11.63
C LEU A 225 4.83 3.00 -13.09
N HIS A 226 4.96 4.05 -13.91
CA HIS A 226 5.44 3.95 -15.30
C HIS A 226 6.83 3.30 -15.40
N SER A 227 7.76 3.72 -14.54
CA SER A 227 9.11 3.12 -14.51
C SER A 227 9.08 1.63 -14.14
N TYR A 228 8.11 1.22 -13.32
CA TYR A 228 7.95 -0.17 -12.91
C TYR A 228 7.20 -1.01 -13.95
N SER A 229 6.25 -0.44 -14.70
CA SER A 229 5.43 -1.15 -15.70
C SER A 229 6.18 -1.42 -17.02
N SER A 230 7.07 -0.52 -17.44
CA SER A 230 7.75 -0.59 -18.76
C SER A 230 8.40 -1.96 -19.09
N PRO A 231 9.07 -2.67 -18.16
CA PRO A 231 9.61 -4.01 -18.44
C PRO A 231 8.55 -5.10 -18.68
N PHE A 232 7.29 -4.87 -18.31
CA PHE A 232 6.18 -5.80 -18.49
C PHE A 232 5.51 -5.62 -19.86
N GLU A 233 5.31 -4.37 -20.28
CA GLU A 233 4.76 -4.02 -21.60
C GLU A 233 5.61 -4.63 -22.73
N THR A 234 6.93 -4.49 -22.64
CA THR A 234 7.87 -5.05 -23.65
C THR A 234 7.90 -6.58 -23.70
N LYS A 235 7.43 -7.29 -22.66
CA LYS A 235 7.34 -8.75 -22.66
C LYS A 235 6.05 -9.24 -23.30
N GLU A 236 4.94 -8.55 -23.06
CA GLU A 236 3.66 -8.89 -23.66
C GLU A 236 3.68 -8.64 -25.17
N GLU A 237 4.23 -7.52 -25.63
CA GLU A 237 4.40 -7.23 -27.06
C GLU A 237 5.19 -8.34 -27.78
N LYS A 238 6.29 -8.80 -27.18
CA LYS A 238 7.12 -9.88 -27.72
C LYS A 238 6.38 -11.23 -27.74
N LYS A 239 5.54 -11.50 -26.74
CA LYS A 239 4.76 -12.74 -26.69
C LYS A 239 3.71 -12.78 -27.80
N VAL A 240 2.99 -11.67 -28.00
CA VAL A 240 1.98 -11.54 -29.07
C VAL A 240 2.62 -11.61 -30.46
N GLU A 241 3.83 -11.07 -30.65
CA GLU A 241 4.54 -11.16 -31.93
C GLU A 241 5.02 -12.60 -32.25
N VAL A 242 5.33 -13.42 -31.25
CA VAL A 242 5.70 -14.83 -31.43
C VAL A 242 4.48 -15.67 -31.79
N GLU A 243 3.36 -15.50 -31.07
CA GLU A 243 2.11 -16.24 -31.35
C GLU A 243 1.57 -15.94 -32.77
N LYS A 244 1.69 -14.68 -33.25
CA LYS A 244 1.32 -14.31 -34.62
C LYS A 244 2.24 -14.85 -35.72
N LYS A 245 3.44 -15.35 -35.39
CA LYS A 245 4.37 -15.97 -36.36
C LYS A 245 4.22 -17.49 -36.42
N GLU A 246 3.43 -18.07 -35.51
CA GLU A 246 3.14 -19.51 -35.45
C GLU A 246 1.76 -19.88 -36.04
N GLU A 247 0.96 -18.88 -36.44
CA GLU A 247 -0.27 -19.00 -37.25
C GLU A 247 0.01 -18.74 -38.74
#